data_AF-M0M1G4-F1
#
_entry.id   AF-M0M1G4-F1
#
_cell.length_a   1.000
_cell.length_b   1.000
_cell.length_c   1.000
_cell.angle_alpha   90.00
_cell.angle_beta   90.00
_cell.angle_gamma   90.00
#
_symmetry.space_group_name_H-M   'P 1'
#
loop_
_entity.id
_entity.type
_entity.pdbx_description
1 polymer ?
#
loop_
_entity_poly.entity_id
_entity_poly.type
_entity_poly.pdbx_seq_one_letter_code
_entity_poly.pdbx_strand_id
1 'polypeptide(L)'
;MYVLDSSAFIHDFHTSEQTATIPLVREELEDESAYRYDAMEGSGMHIHIPNEDTTEKVRRAARESGDLEVLSDTDVRLVAASF
;
A
#
# COMPACT_ATOMS: atom_id res chain seq x y z
N MET A 1 11.83 -1.86 7.28
CA MET A 1 10.35 -1.90 7.20
C MET A 1 9.96 -1.85 5.73
N TYR A 2 9.06 -2.72 5.30
CA TYR A 2 8.50 -2.72 3.95
C TYR A 2 7.05 -2.24 3.98
N VAL A 3 6.67 -1.39 3.03
CA VAL A 3 5.27 -1.06 2.76
C VAL A 3 4.81 -1.93 1.59
N LEU A 4 3.82 -2.77 1.83
CA LEU A 4 3.36 -3.80 0.90
C LEU A 4 2.19 -3.29 0.06
N ASP A 5 2.35 -3.42 -1.25
CA ASP A 5 1.32 -3.20 -2.27
C ASP A 5 0.43 -4.45 -2.44
N SER A 6 -0.71 -4.29 -3.11
CA SER A 6 -1.60 -5.35 -3.58
C SER A 6 -0.85 -6.49 -4.28
N SER A 7 0.12 -6.15 -5.13
CA SER A 7 0.96 -7.13 -5.83
C SER A 7 1.75 -8.05 -4.89
N ALA A 8 2.13 -7.59 -3.70
CA ALA A 8 2.82 -8.42 -2.70
C ALA A 8 1.94 -9.55 -2.18
N PHE A 9 0.64 -9.29 -1.98
CA PHE A 9 -0.33 -10.30 -1.54
C PHE A 9 -0.76 -11.22 -2.69
N ILE A 10 -0.87 -10.69 -3.90
CA ILE A 10 -1.19 -11.47 -5.11
C ILE A 10 -0.07 -12.50 -5.40
N HIS A 11 1.19 -12.10 -5.21
CA HIS A 11 2.36 -12.93 -5.52
C HIS A 11 2.95 -13.67 -4.32
N ASP A 12 2.24 -13.75 -3.20
CA ASP A 12 2.65 -14.52 -2.03
C ASP A 12 4.06 -14.11 -1.53
N PHE A 13 4.29 -12.79 -1.45
CA PHE A 13 5.57 -12.23 -1.00
C PHE A 13 5.80 -12.52 0.49
N HIS A 14 7.00 -12.98 0.81
CA HIS A 14 7.40 -13.33 2.17
C HIS A 14 8.65 -12.55 2.60
N THR A 15 8.65 -12.10 3.85
CA THR A 15 9.82 -11.47 4.49
C THR A 15 9.79 -11.68 5.99
N SER A 16 10.96 -11.66 6.62
CA SER A 16 11.11 -11.63 8.09
C SER A 16 11.23 -10.20 8.64
N GLU A 17 11.30 -9.20 7.77
CA GLU A 17 11.36 -7.79 8.16
C GLU A 17 9.98 -7.28 8.60
N GLN A 18 9.94 -6.17 9.35
CA GLN A 18 8.68 -5.52 9.70
C GLN A 18 7.95 -5.04 8.44
N THR A 19 6.66 -5.31 8.36
CA THR A 19 5.79 -4.97 7.23
C THR A 19 4.68 -4.02 7.65
N ALA A 20 4.26 -3.18 6.71
CA ALA A 20 3.08 -2.33 6.83
C ALA A 20 2.32 -2.29 5.49
N THR A 21 1.06 -1.90 5.51
CA THR A 21 0.26 -1.61 4.31
C THR A 21 -0.82 -0.58 4.65
N ILE A 22 -1.66 -0.21 3.68
CA ILE A 22 -2.77 0.73 3.86
C ILE A 22 -4.12 0.00 3.71
N PRO A 23 -5.20 0.51 4.32
CA PRO A 23 -6.53 -0.10 4.19
C PRO A 23 -7.02 -0.26 2.75
N LEU A 24 -6.69 0.67 1.84
CA LEU A 24 -7.15 0.60 0.45
C LEU A 24 -6.61 -0.62 -0.30
N VAL A 25 -5.42 -1.11 0.05
CA VAL A 25 -4.88 -2.34 -0.54
C VAL A 25 -5.82 -3.51 -0.29
N ARG A 26 -6.42 -3.61 0.90
CA ARG A 26 -7.39 -4.67 1.21
C ARG A 26 -8.63 -4.64 0.32
N GLU A 27 -9.04 -3.45 -0.14
CA GLU A 27 -10.20 -3.26 -1.02
C GLU A 27 -9.95 -3.73 -2.45
N GLU A 28 -8.69 -3.76 -2.89
CA GLU A 28 -8.28 -4.25 -4.21
C GLU A 28 -8.09 -5.77 -4.26
N LEU A 29 -7.96 -6.42 -3.11
CA LEU A 29 -7.67 -7.85 -3.02
C LEU A 29 -8.94 -8.69 -3.01
N GLU A 30 -8.92 -9.72 -3.84
CA GLU A 30 -9.97 -10.73 -3.95
C GLU A 30 -9.42 -12.14 -3.65
N ASP A 31 -10.34 -13.08 -3.40
CA ASP A 31 -10.07 -14.51 -3.23
C ASP A 31 -8.89 -14.81 -2.26
N GLU A 32 -7.90 -15.59 -2.73
CA GLU A 32 -6.76 -16.02 -1.95
C GLU A 32 -5.91 -14.85 -1.42
N SER A 33 -5.78 -13.78 -2.22
CA SER A 33 -4.95 -12.65 -1.87
C SER A 33 -5.52 -11.85 -0.70
N ALA A 34 -6.85 -11.78 -0.58
CA ALA A 34 -7.53 -11.21 0.57
C ALA A 34 -7.25 -12.00 1.86
N TYR A 35 -7.26 -13.34 1.80
CA TYR A 35 -6.93 -14.17 2.95
C TYR A 35 -5.47 -14.01 3.39
N ARG A 36 -4.54 -13.81 2.45
CA ARG A 36 -3.13 -13.53 2.78
C ARG A 36 -2.97 -12.20 3.51
N TYR A 37 -3.69 -11.16 3.09
CA TYR A 37 -3.72 -9.89 3.82
C TYR A 37 -4.19 -10.10 5.26
N ASP A 38 -5.35 -10.73 5.45
CA ASP A 38 -5.96 -10.92 6.79
C ASP A 38 -5.01 -11.74 7.70
N ALA A 39 -4.31 -12.73 7.13
CA ALA A 39 -3.31 -13.52 7.84
C ALA A 39 -2.07 -12.71 8.24
N MET A 40 -1.57 -11.85 7.35
CA MET A 40 -0.41 -10.99 7.65
C MET A 40 -0.76 -9.93 8.69
N GLU A 41 -1.95 -9.33 8.62
CA GLU A 41 -2.46 -8.42 9.66
C GLU A 41 -2.52 -9.12 11.01
N GLY A 42 -3.12 -10.32 11.07
CA GLY A 42 -3.15 -11.14 12.28
C GLY A 42 -1.76 -11.59 12.79
N SER A 43 -0.75 -11.59 11.91
CA SER A 43 0.63 -11.97 12.22
C SER A 43 1.53 -10.78 12.60
N GLY A 44 0.96 -9.57 12.71
CA GLY A 44 1.66 -8.38 13.19
C GLY A 44 2.10 -7.39 12.12
N MET A 45 1.61 -7.51 10.88
CA MET A 45 1.75 -6.45 9.87
C MET A 45 1.01 -5.20 10.34
N HIS A 46 1.62 -4.02 10.19
CA HIS A 46 1.03 -2.75 10.59
C HIS A 46 0.08 -2.19 9.53
N ILE A 47 -1.08 -1.69 9.96
CA ILE A 47 -1.94 -0.86 9.10
C ILE A 47 -1.56 0.59 9.30
N HIS A 48 -0.98 1.20 8.27
CA HIS A 48 -0.54 2.58 8.28
C HIS A 48 -1.49 3.44 7.45
N ILE A 49 -1.87 4.60 7.98
CA ILE A 49 -2.67 5.59 7.25
C ILE A 49 -1.80 6.84 7.07
N PRO A 50 -1.39 7.17 5.84
CA PRO A 50 -0.58 8.36 5.61
C PRO A 50 -1.39 9.61 5.95
N ASN A 51 -0.69 10.66 6.38
CA ASN A 51 -1.33 11.95 6.59
C ASN A 51 -1.67 12.63 5.24
N GLU A 52 -2.65 13.55 5.28
CA GLU A 52 -3.13 14.26 4.09
C GLU A 52 -2.04 15.13 3.44
N ASP A 53 -1.19 15.78 4.25
CA ASP A 53 -0.11 16.64 3.76
C ASP A 53 0.92 15.87 2.91
N THR A 54 1.29 14.65 3.33
CA THR A 54 2.20 13.76 2.59
C THR A 54 1.50 13.23 1.34
N THR A 55 0.23 12.87 1.44
CA THR A 55 -0.57 12.42 0.29
C THR A 55 -0.65 13.49 -0.80
N GLU A 56 -0.89 14.76 -0.43
CA GLU A 56 -0.90 15.88 -1.38
C GLU A 56 0.48 16.17 -1.97
N LYS A 57 1.57 16.01 -1.20
CA LYS A 57 2.93 16.11 -1.73
C LYS A 57 3.19 15.07 -2.82
N VAL A 58 2.80 13.81 -2.59
CA VAL A 58 2.94 12.73 -3.58
C VAL A 58 2.08 13.01 -4.80
N ARG A 59 0.82 13.42 -4.60
CA ARG A 59 -0.10 13.78 -5.70
C ARG A 59 0.45 14.93 -6.56
N ARG A 60 1.07 15.93 -5.95
CA ARG A 60 1.75 17.01 -6.69
C ARG A 60 2.95 16.50 -7.47
N ALA A 61 3.79 15.66 -6.85
CA ALA A 61 4.93 15.06 -7.53
C ALA A 61 4.50 14.21 -8.74
N ALA A 62 3.45 13.40 -8.59
CA ALA A 62 2.85 12.63 -9.68
C ALA A 62 2.31 13.52 -10.82
N ARG A 63 1.76 14.70 -10.50
CA ARG A 63 1.33 15.67 -11.51
C ARG A 63 2.51 16.24 -12.28
N GLU A 64 3.60 16.55 -11.58
CA GLU A 64 4.82 17.11 -12.17
C GLU A 64 5.58 16.08 -13.01
N SER A 65 5.56 14.80 -12.63
CA SER A 65 6.14 13.71 -13.42
C SER A 65 5.27 13.28 -14.60
N GLY A 66 3.96 13.56 -14.55
CA GLY A 66 2.98 13.15 -15.55
C GLY A 66 2.31 11.81 -15.26
N ASP A 67 2.59 11.18 -14.12
CA ASP A 67 2.06 9.87 -13.73
C ASP A 67 0.67 9.94 -13.10
N LEU A 68 0.20 11.14 -12.74
CA LEU A 68 -1.05 11.32 -11.99
C LEU A 68 -2.28 10.69 -12.67
N GLU A 69 -2.33 10.64 -13.99
CA GLU A 69 -3.45 10.03 -14.73
C GLU A 69 -3.40 8.50 -14.78
N VAL A 70 -2.25 7.90 -14.44
CA VAL A 70 -2.02 6.46 -14.46
C VAL A 70 -2.09 5.86 -13.05
N LEU A 71 -1.62 6.60 -12.05
CA LEU A 71 -1.65 6.16 -10.66
C LEU A 71 -3.08 6.18 -10.11
N SER A 72 -3.46 5.09 -9.46
CA SER A 72 -4.70 5.01 -8.68
C SER A 72 -4.58 5.83 -7.38
N ASP A 73 -5.71 6.07 -6.71
CA ASP A 73 -5.69 6.70 -5.37
C ASP A 73 -4.98 5.80 -4.34
N THR A 74 -5.07 4.47 -4.51
CA THR A 74 -4.32 3.48 -3.72
C THR A 74 -2.82 3.69 -3.88
N ASP A 75 -2.32 3.80 -5.12
CA ASP A 75 -0.89 3.99 -5.39
C ASP A 75 -0.36 5.26 -4.73
N VAL A 76 -1.09 6.38 -4.88
CA VAL A 76 -0.70 7.67 -4.29
C VAL A 76 -0.62 7.57 -2.77
N ARG A 77 -1.61 6.95 -2.13
CA ARG A 77 -1.61 6.78 -0.67
C ARG A 77 -0.57 5.77 -0.20
N LEU A 78 -0.29 4.73 -0.98
CA LEU A 78 0.70 3.71 -0.64
C LEU A 78 2.11 4.31 -0.68
N VAL A 79 2.41 5.09 -1.72
CA VAL A 79 3.66 5.85 -1.80
C VAL A 79 3.74 6.85 -0.64
N ALA A 80 2.65 7.54 -0.32
CA ALA A 80 2.61 8.45 0.83
C ALA A 80 2.89 7.74 2.17
N ALA A 81 2.44 6.49 2.34
CA ALA A 81 2.67 5.67 3.52
C ALA A 81 4.13 5.21 3.69
N SER A 82 4.97 5.37 2.67
CA SER A 82 6.38 4.98 2.71
C SER A 82 7.33 6.05 3.25
N PHE A 83 6.82 7.25 3.56
CA PHE A 83 7.57 8.37 4.14
C PHE A 83 7.42 8.46 5.66
#